data_AF-A0AAE1LUK0-F1
#
_entry.id   AF-A0AAE1LUK0-F1
#
_cell.length_a   1.000
_cell.length_b   1.000
_cell.length_c   1.000
_cell.angle_alpha   90.00
_cell.angle_beta   90.00
_cell.angle_gamma   90.00
#
_symmetry.space_group_name_H-M   'P 1'
#
loop_
_entity.id
_entity.type
_entity.pdbx_description
1 polymer ?
#
loop_
_entity_poly.entity_id
_entity_poly.type
_entity_poly.pdbx_seq_one_letter_code
_entity_poly.pdbx_strand_id
1 'polypeptide(L)'
;MWHEGEGGRGANQVGSALYRFIINLPDEVEHLILWSDTCGGQNKNEVINTALMTALNQKKTLKTIDQKFLVPGHTHLECDSDHAVIEERKKRSKEIHIPRDWYNLVRGASKKFSVHLLGRDQFDFKDLLTGRDSPLVKRKVSTSKDKFVWKNVVWLQHRRNLPLGIVAFKTSFSDEDDFSYLDMRRRKNSSVELSPKAAYAGPNKISIKKKKDLLSMLHLVDPDCHAFYHALQTDSGEADDIDPDILPSSDIEDSGEE
;
A
#
# COMPACT_ATOMS: atom_id res chain seq x y z
N MET A 1 11.15 -0.28 -2.75
CA MET A 1 11.27 0.61 -3.92
C MET A 1 11.16 -0.19 -5.20
N TRP A 2 10.61 0.45 -6.22
CA TRP A 2 10.44 -0.03 -7.58
C TRP A 2 10.25 1.20 -8.48
N HIS A 3 10.34 1.05 -9.80
CA HIS A 3 9.97 2.11 -10.74
C HIS A 3 8.64 1.80 -11.44
N GLU A 4 8.09 2.78 -12.16
CA GLU A 4 6.76 2.68 -12.76
C GLU A 4 6.62 1.55 -13.80
N GLY A 5 7.73 1.15 -14.42
CA GLY A 5 7.79 -0.01 -15.32
C GLY A 5 7.77 -1.36 -14.61
N GLU A 6 7.84 -1.37 -13.28
CA GLU A 6 7.75 -2.57 -12.44
C GLU A 6 6.42 -2.63 -11.68
N GLY A 7 5.87 -1.49 -11.29
CA GLY A 7 4.58 -1.43 -10.60
C GLY A 7 4.07 -0.01 -10.36
N GLY A 8 2.77 0.10 -10.06
CA GLY A 8 2.08 1.35 -9.73
C GLY A 8 2.38 1.83 -8.31
N ARG A 9 1.56 2.73 -7.75
CA ARG A 9 1.73 3.25 -6.37
C ARG A 9 0.44 3.22 -5.54
N GLY A 10 -0.49 2.33 -5.89
CA GLY A 10 -1.76 2.18 -5.18
C GLY A 10 -1.70 1.22 -4.00
N ALA A 11 -2.85 0.99 -3.36
CA ALA A 11 -2.98 0.11 -2.19
C ALA A 11 -2.44 -1.31 -2.39
N ASN A 12 -2.53 -1.90 -3.59
CA ASN A 12 -1.95 -3.22 -3.86
C ASN A 12 -0.42 -3.21 -3.69
N GLN A 13 0.25 -2.13 -4.12
CA GLN A 13 1.69 -2.01 -4.02
C GLN A 13 2.17 -1.75 -2.61
N VAL A 14 1.49 -0.85 -1.90
CA VAL A 14 1.74 -0.61 -0.46
C VAL A 14 1.48 -1.89 0.34
N GLY A 15 0.36 -2.56 0.08
CA GLY A 15 0.03 -3.85 0.69
C GLY A 15 1.07 -4.93 0.40
N SER A 16 1.64 -4.95 -0.82
CA SER A 16 2.70 -5.90 -1.19
C SER A 16 4.00 -5.64 -0.44
N ALA A 17 4.38 -4.36 -0.28
CA ALA A 17 5.53 -3.97 0.51
C ALA A 17 5.37 -4.36 1.99
N LEU A 18 4.21 -4.07 2.58
CA LEU A 18 3.88 -4.46 3.95
C LEU A 18 3.86 -5.99 4.13
N TYR A 19 3.20 -6.70 3.22
CA TYR A 19 3.16 -8.16 3.22
C TYR A 19 4.58 -8.74 3.17
N ARG A 20 5.44 -8.28 2.25
CA ARG A 20 6.82 -8.75 2.17
C ARG A 20 7.61 -8.42 3.44
N PHE A 21 7.43 -7.25 4.02
CA PHE A 21 8.05 -6.90 5.30
C PHE A 21 7.61 -7.88 6.40
N ILE A 22 6.31 -8.12 6.56
CA ILE A 22 5.74 -8.97 7.61
C ILE A 22 6.19 -10.43 7.48
N ILE A 23 6.19 -10.99 6.28
CA ILE A 23 6.61 -12.38 6.04
C ILE A 23 8.08 -12.59 6.42
N ASN A 24 8.92 -11.57 6.24
CA ASN A 24 10.35 -11.60 6.56
C ASN A 24 10.69 -11.13 7.98
N LEU A 25 9.69 -10.86 8.84
CA LEU A 25 9.97 -10.56 10.25
C LEU A 25 10.65 -11.75 10.94
N PRO A 26 11.50 -11.51 11.96
CA PRO A 26 12.02 -12.58 12.81
C PRO A 26 10.87 -13.40 13.43
N ASP A 27 11.10 -14.70 13.63
CA ASP A 27 10.08 -15.63 14.13
C ASP A 27 9.69 -15.35 15.59
N GLU A 28 10.54 -14.63 16.34
CA GLU A 28 10.30 -14.19 17.71
C GLU A 28 9.26 -13.05 17.80
N VAL A 29 8.96 -12.38 16.68
CA VAL A 29 7.99 -11.28 16.65
C VAL A 29 6.57 -11.84 16.66
N GLU A 30 5.91 -11.74 17.82
CA GLU A 30 4.51 -12.16 17.98
C GLU A 30 3.50 -11.01 17.83
N HIS A 31 3.93 -9.76 17.98
CA HIS A 31 3.06 -8.59 17.93
C HIS A 31 3.72 -7.46 17.14
N LEU A 32 3.04 -7.01 16.09
CA LEU A 32 3.47 -5.89 15.25
C LEU A 32 2.53 -4.71 15.43
N ILE A 33 3.08 -3.51 15.60
CA ILE A 33 2.34 -2.25 15.60
C ILE A 33 2.81 -1.43 14.41
N LEU A 34 1.87 -1.04 13.56
CA LEU A 34 2.05 -0.19 12.39
C LEU A 34 1.36 1.14 12.67
N TRP A 35 2.07 2.24 12.45
CA TRP A 35 1.49 3.58 12.39
C TRP A 35 1.39 4.02 10.94
N SER A 36 0.23 4.53 10.54
CA SER A 36 -0.05 4.94 9.17
C SER A 36 -0.74 6.30 9.12
N ASP A 37 -0.51 7.04 8.04
CA ASP A 37 -1.35 8.18 7.71
C ASP A 37 -2.79 7.72 7.38
N THR A 38 -3.68 8.68 7.13
CA THR A 38 -5.08 8.39 6.81
C THR A 38 -5.37 8.36 5.31
N CYS A 39 -4.36 8.22 4.45
CA CYS A 39 -4.54 8.23 3.00
C CYS A 39 -5.44 7.06 2.54
N GLY A 40 -6.63 7.38 2.04
CA GLY A 40 -7.62 6.38 1.62
C GLY A 40 -7.16 5.55 0.41
N GLY A 41 -6.42 6.15 -0.53
CA GLY A 41 -5.93 5.46 -1.73
C GLY A 41 -4.82 4.44 -1.46
N GLN A 42 -4.07 4.62 -0.37
CA GLN A 42 -2.83 3.88 -0.11
C GLN A 42 -2.83 3.10 1.21
N ASN A 43 -3.28 3.69 2.33
CA ASN A 43 -3.06 3.15 3.67
C ASN A 43 -4.35 2.73 4.40
N LYS A 44 -5.42 3.52 4.26
CA LYS A 44 -6.67 3.37 5.04
C LYS A 44 -7.83 2.86 4.18
N ASN A 45 -7.75 1.61 3.73
CA ASN A 45 -8.77 0.99 2.88
C ASN A 45 -8.84 -0.54 3.05
N GLU A 46 -9.82 -1.16 2.40
CA GLU A 46 -10.03 -2.61 2.49
C GLU A 46 -8.89 -3.44 1.90
N VAL A 47 -8.15 -2.91 0.92
CA VAL A 47 -7.06 -3.62 0.23
C VAL A 47 -5.89 -3.81 1.18
N ILE A 48 -5.48 -2.76 1.91
CA ILE A 48 -4.44 -2.88 2.95
C ILE A 48 -4.86 -3.81 4.06
N ASN A 49 -6.09 -3.66 4.56
CA ASN A 49 -6.62 -4.58 5.56
C ASN A 49 -6.60 -6.05 5.07
N THR A 50 -6.90 -6.29 3.80
CA THR A 50 -6.80 -7.62 3.19
C THR A 50 -5.35 -8.12 3.10
N ALA A 51 -4.41 -7.24 2.75
CA ALA A 51 -2.98 -7.57 2.74
C ALA A 51 -2.46 -7.94 4.13
N LEU A 52 -2.84 -7.21 5.18
CA LEU A 52 -2.48 -7.50 6.57
C LEU A 52 -3.11 -8.81 7.07
N MET A 53 -4.38 -9.07 6.75
CA MET A 53 -5.01 -10.37 7.06
C MET A 53 -4.27 -11.53 6.38
N THR A 54 -3.89 -11.35 5.12
CA THR A 54 -3.15 -12.35 4.34
C THR A 54 -1.77 -12.61 4.96
N ALA A 55 -1.05 -11.55 5.30
CA ALA A 55 0.27 -11.62 5.93
C ALA A 55 0.20 -12.33 7.29
N LEU A 56 -0.75 -11.95 8.14
CA LEU A 56 -0.97 -12.60 9.44
C LEU A 56 -1.33 -14.08 9.26
N ASN A 57 -2.20 -14.43 8.31
CA ASN A 57 -2.53 -15.83 8.08
C ASN A 57 -1.30 -16.68 7.73
N GLN A 58 -0.37 -16.13 6.95
CA GLN A 58 0.81 -16.85 6.48
C GLN A 58 1.97 -16.86 7.48
N LYS A 59 2.28 -15.74 8.14
CA LYS A 59 3.34 -15.65 9.16
C LYS A 59 2.89 -16.26 10.48
N LYS A 60 2.98 -17.59 10.62
CA LYS A 60 2.37 -18.37 11.72
C LYS A 60 2.80 -17.95 13.14
N THR A 61 4.00 -17.41 13.30
CA THR A 61 4.52 -16.94 14.60
C THR A 61 3.89 -15.63 15.06
N LEU A 62 3.47 -14.78 14.12
CA LEU A 62 2.82 -13.52 14.43
C LEU A 62 1.39 -13.76 14.92
N LYS A 63 1.04 -13.21 16.07
CA LYS A 63 -0.28 -13.36 16.71
C LYS A 63 -1.17 -12.16 16.48
N THR A 64 -0.61 -10.96 16.49
CA THR A 64 -1.37 -9.70 16.39
C THR A 64 -0.69 -8.69 15.49
N ILE A 65 -1.48 -8.01 14.65
CA ILE A 65 -1.08 -6.79 13.95
C ILE A 65 -2.03 -5.66 14.35
N ASP A 66 -1.49 -4.61 14.95
CA ASP A 66 -2.19 -3.35 15.17
C ASP A 66 -1.81 -2.37 14.08
N GLN A 67 -2.78 -1.93 13.29
CA GLN A 67 -2.63 -0.78 12.41
C GLN A 67 -3.35 0.41 13.03
N LYS A 68 -2.58 1.39 13.48
CA LYS A 68 -3.05 2.62 14.10
C LYS A 68 -2.92 3.78 13.11
N PHE A 69 -3.93 4.63 13.09
CA PHE A 69 -3.99 5.79 12.21
C PHE A 69 -3.85 7.07 13.02
N LEU A 70 -3.15 8.05 12.45
CA LEU A 70 -3.01 9.36 13.06
C LEU A 70 -4.36 10.09 13.15
N VAL A 71 -4.52 10.88 14.22
CA VAL A 71 -5.71 11.71 14.46
C VAL A 71 -5.38 13.18 14.20
N PRO A 72 -6.40 14.02 13.89
CA PRO A 72 -6.20 15.46 13.74
C PRO A 72 -5.45 16.05 14.94
N GLY A 73 -4.46 16.91 14.67
CA GLY A 73 -3.57 17.48 15.70
C GLY A 73 -2.34 16.64 16.03
N HIS A 74 -2.28 15.38 15.59
CA HIS A 74 -1.15 14.47 15.82
C HIS A 74 -0.69 13.82 14.50
N THR A 75 -0.31 14.65 13.53
CA THR A 75 -0.08 14.21 12.14
C THR A 75 1.38 13.90 11.80
N HIS A 76 2.31 14.02 12.74
CA HIS A 76 3.73 13.82 12.48
C HIS A 76 4.10 12.33 12.53
N LEU A 77 4.60 11.79 11.40
CA LEU A 77 5.13 10.42 11.33
C LEU A 77 6.65 10.43 11.35
N GLU A 78 7.24 9.40 11.94
CA GLU A 78 8.70 9.21 11.91
C GLU A 78 9.25 9.13 10.47
N CYS A 79 8.46 8.58 9.53
CA CYS A 79 8.86 8.50 8.13
C CYS A 79 9.05 9.87 7.47
N ASP A 80 8.38 10.93 7.96
CA ASP A 80 8.59 12.30 7.46
C ASP A 80 10.02 12.76 7.72
N SER A 81 10.60 12.35 8.87
CA SER A 81 11.99 12.65 9.20
C SER A 81 12.97 11.89 8.30
N ASP A 82 12.64 10.64 7.92
CA ASP A 82 13.45 9.86 6.97
C ASP A 82 13.40 10.46 5.57
N HIS A 83 12.22 10.91 5.12
CA HIS A 83 12.07 11.64 3.85
C HIS A 83 12.89 12.94 3.85
N ALA A 84 12.87 13.71 4.94
CA ALA A 84 13.68 14.91 5.06
C ALA A 84 15.20 14.63 4.92
N VAL A 85 15.68 13.54 5.51
CA VAL A 85 17.09 13.12 5.37
C VAL A 85 17.41 12.71 3.92
N ILE A 86 16.50 11.98 3.25
CA ILE A 86 16.65 11.61 1.84
C ILE A 86 16.70 12.86 0.95
N GLU A 87 15.83 13.83 1.18
CA GLU A 87 15.79 15.09 0.44
C GLU A 87 17.07 15.93 0.65
N GLU A 88 17.55 16.04 1.89
CA GLU A 88 18.81 16.71 2.20
C GLU A 88 19.97 16.02 1.47
N ARG A 89 20.00 14.68 1.48
CA ARG A 89 21.00 13.92 0.74
C ARG A 89 20.89 14.18 -0.75
N LYS A 90 19.69 14.27 -1.31
CA LYS A 90 19.45 14.58 -2.73
C LYS A 90 20.00 15.94 -3.14
N LYS A 91 19.82 16.98 -2.31
CA LYS A 91 20.35 18.34 -2.56
C LYS A 91 21.88 18.37 -2.67
N ARG A 92 22.58 17.43 -2.03
CA ARG A 92 24.06 17.33 -2.02
C ARG A 92 24.62 16.23 -2.92
N SER A 93 23.77 15.53 -3.66
CA SER A 93 24.18 14.39 -4.48
C SER A 93 24.31 14.77 -5.95
N LYS A 94 24.98 13.92 -6.72
CA LYS A 94 25.05 14.05 -8.19
C LYS A 94 23.66 13.96 -8.82
N GLU A 95 23.62 14.28 -10.10
CA GLU A 95 22.44 14.09 -10.95
C GLU A 95 21.93 12.65 -10.87
N ILE A 96 20.61 12.51 -11.02
CA ILE A 96 19.92 11.23 -10.97
C ILE A 96 19.38 10.97 -12.36
N HIS A 97 19.90 9.94 -13.02
CA HIS A 97 19.61 9.65 -14.41
C HIS A 97 18.70 8.43 -14.55
N ILE A 98 18.77 7.46 -13.64
CA ILE A 98 17.92 6.27 -13.68
C ILE A 98 17.42 5.88 -12.29
N PRO A 99 16.36 5.04 -12.18
CA PRO A 99 15.84 4.61 -10.87
C PRO A 99 16.88 3.97 -9.96
N ARG A 100 17.88 3.29 -10.53
CA ARG A 100 18.98 2.69 -9.75
C ARG A 100 19.75 3.74 -8.94
N ASP A 101 19.91 4.95 -9.46
CA ASP A 101 20.60 6.03 -8.76
C ASP A 101 19.80 6.48 -7.54
N TRP A 102 18.47 6.57 -7.68
CA TRP A 102 17.58 6.81 -6.55
C TRP A 102 17.73 5.74 -5.47
N TYR A 103 17.76 4.45 -5.86
CA TYR A 103 17.91 3.36 -4.88
C TYR A 103 19.22 3.45 -4.11
N ASN A 104 20.32 3.79 -4.79
CA ASN A 104 21.62 3.96 -4.16
C ASN A 104 21.66 5.20 -3.26
N LEU A 105 21.06 6.30 -3.70
CA LEU A 105 20.96 7.53 -2.92
C LEU A 105 20.21 7.31 -1.62
N VAL A 106 19.01 6.71 -1.70
CA VAL A 106 18.17 6.45 -0.53
C VAL A 106 18.86 5.48 0.42
N ARG A 107 19.47 4.40 -0.11
CA ARG A 107 20.22 3.43 0.71
C ARG A 107 21.40 4.07 1.44
N GLY A 108 22.04 5.07 0.82
CA GLY A 108 23.14 5.82 1.40
C GLY A 108 22.73 7.03 2.25
N ALA A 109 21.44 7.30 2.42
CA ALA A 109 20.96 8.49 3.12
C ALA A 109 21.00 8.32 4.65
N SER A 110 20.69 7.14 5.16
CA SER A 110 20.63 6.87 6.61
C SER A 110 20.88 5.40 6.92
N LYS A 111 21.37 5.13 8.13
CA LYS A 111 21.44 3.76 8.70
C LYS A 111 20.19 3.38 9.50
N LYS A 112 19.26 4.32 9.71
CA LYS A 112 18.04 4.10 10.49
C LYS A 112 17.03 3.20 9.79
N PHE A 113 17.06 3.18 8.46
CA PHE A 113 16.19 2.34 7.65
C PHE A 113 17.01 1.52 6.66
N SER A 114 16.36 0.50 6.11
CA SER A 114 16.91 -0.33 5.03
C SER A 114 16.05 -0.21 3.78
N VAL A 115 16.69 -0.26 2.61
CA VAL A 115 16.02 -0.11 1.32
C VAL A 115 15.89 -1.47 0.65
N HIS A 116 14.65 -1.95 0.58
CA HIS A 116 14.31 -3.19 -0.10
C HIS A 116 13.80 -2.89 -1.52
N LEU A 117 14.31 -3.63 -2.50
CA LEU A 117 13.82 -3.58 -3.87
C LEU A 117 12.73 -4.63 -4.03
N LEU A 118 11.50 -4.18 -4.28
CA LEU A 118 10.37 -5.07 -4.47
C LEU A 118 10.25 -5.48 -5.95
N GLY A 119 10.62 -4.56 -6.86
CA GLY A 119 10.47 -4.77 -8.29
C GLY A 119 9.04 -5.19 -8.64
N ARG A 120 8.90 -6.23 -9.46
CA ARG A 120 7.62 -6.80 -9.92
C ARG A 120 6.99 -7.83 -9.00
N ASP A 121 7.65 -8.16 -7.88
CA ASP A 121 7.16 -9.15 -6.92
C ASP A 121 6.07 -8.54 -6.02
N GLN A 122 4.93 -8.25 -6.64
CA GLN A 122 3.80 -7.55 -6.07
C GLN A 122 2.53 -8.38 -6.27
N PHE A 123 1.58 -8.26 -5.34
CA PHE A 123 0.38 -9.07 -5.25
C PHE A 123 -0.89 -8.22 -5.43
N ASP A 124 -1.90 -8.81 -6.07
CA ASP A 124 -3.22 -8.21 -6.20
C ASP A 124 -4.13 -8.68 -5.06
N PHE A 125 -4.16 -7.89 -3.99
CA PHE A 125 -5.05 -8.13 -2.85
C PHE A 125 -6.49 -7.69 -3.14
N LYS A 126 -6.69 -6.79 -4.12
CA LYS A 126 -8.02 -6.36 -4.56
C LYS A 126 -8.80 -7.52 -5.20
N ASP A 127 -8.14 -8.44 -5.88
CA ASP A 127 -8.76 -9.67 -6.43
C ASP A 127 -9.49 -10.48 -5.34
N LEU A 128 -8.95 -10.50 -4.11
CA LEU A 128 -9.57 -11.17 -2.95
C LEU A 128 -10.85 -10.49 -2.45
N LEU A 129 -11.21 -9.30 -2.97
CA LEU A 129 -12.37 -8.49 -2.60
C LEU A 129 -13.41 -8.34 -3.73
N THR A 130 -13.00 -8.26 -5.00
CA THR A 130 -13.85 -7.75 -6.09
C THR A 130 -14.44 -8.80 -7.04
N GLY A 131 -14.12 -10.09 -6.87
CA GLY A 131 -14.69 -11.18 -7.67
C GLY A 131 -16.04 -11.72 -7.15
N ARG A 132 -16.81 -12.40 -8.01
CA ARG A 132 -18.03 -13.15 -7.59
C ARG A 132 -17.68 -14.23 -6.56
N ASP A 133 -16.56 -14.89 -6.78
CA ASP A 133 -16.05 -15.99 -5.95
C ASP A 133 -14.98 -15.52 -4.95
N SER A 134 -14.85 -14.20 -4.77
CA SER A 134 -13.89 -13.62 -3.83
C SER A 134 -14.17 -14.10 -2.40
N PRO A 135 -13.13 -14.46 -1.63
CA PRO A 135 -13.31 -14.90 -0.25
C PRO A 135 -13.85 -13.79 0.65
N LEU A 136 -13.49 -12.54 0.35
CA LEU A 136 -13.87 -11.36 1.11
C LEU A 136 -14.78 -10.43 0.30
N VAL A 137 -15.50 -9.56 1.00
CA VAL A 137 -16.36 -8.53 0.43
C VAL A 137 -16.26 -7.25 1.26
N LYS A 138 -16.39 -6.10 0.60
CA LYS A 138 -16.48 -4.82 1.29
C LYS A 138 -17.73 -4.78 2.18
N ARG A 139 -17.60 -4.19 3.37
CA ARG A 139 -18.68 -4.09 4.36
C ARG A 139 -18.89 -2.63 4.76
N LYS A 140 -20.15 -2.25 4.92
CA LYS A 140 -20.59 -0.93 5.40
C LYS A 140 -21.23 -0.99 6.79
N VAL A 141 -21.28 -2.18 7.39
CA VAL A 141 -21.97 -2.46 8.65
C VAL A 141 -21.12 -3.43 9.47
N SER A 142 -20.99 -3.17 10.77
CA SER A 142 -20.29 -4.02 11.74
C SER A 142 -21.07 -5.30 12.07
N THR A 143 -20.47 -6.22 12.82
CA THR A 143 -21.19 -7.40 13.33
C THR A 143 -22.32 -7.03 14.30
N SER A 144 -22.22 -5.90 14.98
CA SER A 144 -23.22 -5.35 15.91
C SER A 144 -24.36 -4.61 15.21
N LYS A 145 -24.32 -4.53 13.86
CA LYS A 145 -25.27 -3.81 12.99
C LYS A 145 -25.11 -2.28 12.96
N ASP A 146 -24.02 -1.76 13.50
CA ASP A 146 -23.71 -0.33 13.43
C ASP A 146 -23.07 0.04 12.08
N LYS A 147 -23.25 1.30 11.65
CA LYS A 147 -22.65 1.81 10.41
C LYS A 147 -21.11 1.81 10.53
N PHE A 148 -20.44 1.16 9.59
CA PHE A 148 -18.98 1.15 9.50
C PHE A 148 -18.50 2.20 8.49
N VAL A 149 -17.64 3.11 8.93
CA VAL A 149 -17.08 4.19 8.11
C VAL A 149 -15.56 4.24 8.28
N TRP A 150 -14.83 3.93 7.21
CA TRP A 150 -13.35 3.92 7.21
C TRP A 150 -12.73 5.21 7.75
N LYS A 151 -13.29 6.37 7.40
CA LYS A 151 -12.80 7.67 7.87
C LYS A 151 -12.69 7.74 9.40
N ASN A 152 -13.61 7.12 10.13
CA ASN A 152 -13.71 7.21 11.59
C ASN A 152 -12.85 6.17 12.32
N VAL A 153 -12.34 5.15 11.62
CA VAL A 153 -11.51 4.10 12.24
C VAL A 153 -10.16 4.68 12.61
N VAL A 154 -9.73 4.56 13.87
CA VAL A 154 -8.39 5.01 14.29
C VAL A 154 -7.45 3.84 14.58
N TRP A 155 -8.02 2.64 14.75
CA TRP A 155 -7.27 1.44 15.09
C TRP A 155 -7.94 0.21 14.49
N LEU A 156 -7.21 -0.52 13.64
CA LEU A 156 -7.53 -1.87 13.21
C LEU A 156 -6.62 -2.88 13.91
N GLN A 157 -7.19 -3.97 14.40
CA GLN A 157 -6.44 -5.04 15.04
C GLN A 157 -6.80 -6.38 14.40
N HIS A 158 -5.78 -6.99 13.80
CA HIS A 158 -5.83 -8.34 13.26
C HIS A 158 -5.30 -9.30 14.32
N ARG A 159 -6.07 -10.34 14.65
CA ARG A 159 -5.68 -11.33 15.66
C ARG A 159 -5.75 -12.74 15.08
N ARG A 160 -4.76 -13.58 15.39
CA ARG A 160 -4.73 -14.98 14.95
C ARG A 160 -5.86 -15.82 15.52
N ASN A 161 -6.35 -15.47 16.71
CA ASN A 161 -7.46 -16.18 17.36
C ASN A 161 -8.84 -15.78 16.82
N LEU A 162 -8.93 -14.77 15.93
CA LEU A 162 -10.16 -14.45 15.23
C LEU A 162 -10.27 -15.27 13.94
N PRO A 163 -11.49 -15.63 13.51
CA PRO A 163 -11.70 -16.25 12.20
C PRO A 163 -11.13 -15.39 11.07
N LEU A 164 -10.44 -16.02 10.11
CA LEU A 164 -9.87 -15.32 8.97
C LEU A 164 -10.95 -14.58 8.17
N GLY A 165 -10.74 -13.28 7.94
CA GLY A 165 -11.73 -12.38 7.33
C GLY A 165 -12.53 -11.54 8.33
N ILE A 166 -12.33 -11.72 9.65
CA ILE A 166 -12.83 -10.81 10.68
C ILE A 166 -11.68 -9.93 11.18
N VAL A 167 -11.93 -8.62 11.30
CA VAL A 167 -11.01 -7.64 11.90
C VAL A 167 -11.71 -6.91 13.04
N ALA A 168 -10.96 -6.64 14.10
CA ALA A 168 -11.40 -5.79 15.21
C ALA A 168 -11.04 -4.33 14.91
N PHE A 169 -11.89 -3.38 15.29
CA PHE A 169 -11.63 -1.95 15.08
C PHE A 169 -12.11 -1.09 16.25
N LYS A 170 -11.47 0.08 16.40
CA LYS A 170 -11.92 1.18 17.26
C LYS A 170 -12.01 2.49 16.48
N THR A 171 -12.86 3.39 16.96
CA THR A 171 -13.00 4.77 16.46
C THR A 171 -12.39 5.81 17.40
N SER A 172 -11.84 5.38 18.54
CA SER A 172 -11.05 6.21 19.45
C SER A 172 -9.84 5.41 19.99
N PHE A 173 -8.86 6.12 20.56
CA PHE A 173 -7.74 5.51 21.29
C PHE A 173 -8.01 5.33 22.79
N SER A 174 -9.25 5.54 23.24
CA SER A 174 -9.64 5.31 24.63
C SER A 174 -9.42 3.84 25.00
N ASP A 175 -8.80 3.62 26.15
CA ASP A 175 -8.63 2.29 26.73
C ASP A 175 -9.95 1.73 27.27
N GLU A 176 -10.94 2.60 27.56
CA GLU A 176 -12.28 2.21 28.02
C GLU A 176 -13.16 1.67 26.89
N ASP A 177 -12.85 2.02 25.63
CA ASP A 177 -13.65 1.57 24.49
C ASP A 177 -13.35 0.09 24.17
N ASP A 178 -14.41 -0.71 24.03
CA ASP A 178 -14.28 -2.07 23.51
C ASP A 178 -14.07 -2.09 21.99
N PHE A 179 -13.43 -3.15 21.50
CA PHE A 179 -13.33 -3.37 20.06
C PHE A 179 -14.67 -3.77 19.45
N SER A 180 -15.04 -3.08 18.37
CA SER A 180 -16.07 -3.54 17.44
C SER A 180 -15.47 -4.48 16.40
N TYR A 181 -16.30 -5.26 15.69
CA TYR A 181 -15.82 -6.24 14.71
C TYR A 181 -16.46 -6.03 13.34
N LEU A 182 -15.66 -6.29 12.30
CA LEU A 182 -16.08 -6.26 10.90
C LEU A 182 -15.86 -7.64 10.28
N ASP A 183 -16.95 -8.32 9.90
CA ASP A 183 -16.90 -9.61 9.21
C ASP A 183 -16.94 -9.44 7.70
N MET A 184 -15.78 -9.51 7.06
CA MET A 184 -15.62 -9.33 5.62
C MET A 184 -15.84 -10.62 4.83
N ARG A 185 -16.11 -11.76 5.47
CA ARG A 185 -16.27 -13.04 4.77
C ARG A 185 -17.52 -13.02 3.90
N ARG A 186 -17.42 -13.55 2.68
CA ARG A 186 -18.59 -13.74 1.81
C ARG A 186 -19.40 -14.95 2.31
N ARG A 187 -20.71 -14.80 2.52
CA ARG A 187 -21.60 -15.80 3.16
C ARG A 187 -21.59 -17.21 2.53
N LYS A 188 -21.15 -17.36 1.28
CA LYS A 188 -21.10 -18.65 0.55
C LYS A 188 -19.77 -19.41 0.67
N ASN A 189 -18.72 -18.77 1.19
CA ASN A 189 -17.39 -19.40 1.33
C ASN A 189 -17.10 -19.66 2.82
N SER A 190 -17.32 -20.91 3.26
CA SER A 190 -17.01 -21.35 4.63
C SER A 190 -15.50 -21.53 4.86
N SER A 191 -14.74 -21.84 3.81
CA SER A 191 -13.28 -21.91 3.80
C SER A 191 -12.72 -20.64 3.18
N VAL A 192 -12.24 -19.71 4.01
CA VAL A 192 -11.54 -18.50 3.56
C VAL A 192 -10.07 -18.88 3.38
N GLU A 193 -9.62 -19.05 2.14
CA GLU A 193 -8.20 -19.09 1.82
C GLU A 193 -7.81 -17.74 1.20
N LEU A 194 -6.76 -17.11 1.73
CA LEU A 194 -6.24 -15.85 1.22
C LEU A 194 -4.92 -16.11 0.50
N SER A 195 -5.03 -16.35 -0.81
CA SER A 195 -3.90 -16.62 -1.70
C SER A 195 -3.94 -15.59 -2.84
N PRO A 196 -3.31 -14.42 -2.68
CA PRO A 196 -3.37 -13.34 -3.67
C PRO A 196 -2.56 -13.73 -4.91
N LYS A 197 -3.03 -13.32 -6.08
CA LYS A 197 -2.33 -13.53 -7.35
C LYS A 197 -1.23 -12.48 -7.53
N ALA A 198 -0.29 -12.74 -8.43
CA ALA A 198 0.67 -11.72 -8.86
C ALA A 198 -0.09 -10.55 -9.50
N ALA A 199 0.27 -9.32 -9.13
CA ALA A 199 -0.33 -8.10 -9.68
C ALA A 199 0.08 -7.84 -11.13
N TYR A 200 1.22 -8.40 -11.57
CA TYR A 200 1.79 -8.15 -12.88
C TYR A 200 2.22 -9.46 -13.54
N ALA A 201 1.80 -9.67 -14.79
CA ALA A 201 2.28 -10.78 -15.63
C ALA A 201 3.58 -10.45 -16.37
N GLY A 202 3.93 -9.16 -16.48
CA GLY A 202 5.08 -8.65 -17.23
C GLY A 202 5.49 -7.26 -16.73
N PRO A 203 6.42 -6.58 -17.41
CA PRO A 203 6.70 -5.18 -17.14
C PRO A 203 5.42 -4.34 -17.24
N ASN A 204 5.28 -3.39 -16.32
CA ASN A 204 4.20 -2.43 -16.41
C ASN A 204 4.49 -1.45 -17.56
N LYS A 205 3.44 -0.99 -18.21
CA LYS A 205 3.53 -0.12 -19.38
C LYS A 205 3.34 1.34 -18.96
N ILE A 206 3.99 2.25 -19.67
CA ILE A 206 3.80 3.70 -19.53
C ILE A 206 2.99 4.26 -20.72
N SER A 207 2.42 5.44 -20.58
CA SER A 207 1.71 6.09 -21.68
C SER A 207 2.65 6.43 -22.84
N ILE A 208 2.14 6.40 -24.08
CA ILE A 208 2.90 6.78 -25.28
C ILE A 208 3.40 8.23 -25.15
N LYS A 209 2.55 9.13 -24.64
CA LYS A 209 2.88 10.54 -24.42
C LYS A 209 4.08 10.69 -23.48
N LYS A 210 4.07 9.98 -22.36
CA LYS A 210 5.17 10.00 -21.39
C LYS A 210 6.44 9.40 -21.95
N LYS A 211 6.38 8.27 -22.69
CA LYS A 211 7.58 7.73 -23.34
C LYS A 211 8.16 8.72 -24.34
N LYS A 212 7.33 9.35 -25.16
CA LYS A 212 7.78 10.38 -26.11
C LYS A 212 8.47 11.54 -25.41
N ASP A 213 7.90 12.02 -24.31
CA ASP A 213 8.47 13.11 -23.51
C ASP A 213 9.83 12.74 -22.90
N LEU A 214 9.91 11.57 -22.26
CA LEU A 214 11.15 11.01 -21.71
C LEU A 214 12.25 10.89 -22.78
N LEU A 215 11.90 10.42 -23.99
CA LEU A 215 12.85 10.31 -25.09
C LEU A 215 13.32 11.68 -25.60
N SER A 216 12.47 12.71 -25.54
CA SER A 216 12.85 14.07 -25.92
C SER A 216 13.86 14.71 -24.96
N MET A 217 13.83 14.29 -23.69
CA MET A 217 14.74 14.77 -22.64
C MET A 217 16.06 14.00 -22.54
N LEU A 218 16.32 13.00 -23.39
CA LEU A 218 17.56 12.21 -23.31
C LEU A 218 18.84 13.04 -23.46
N HIS A 219 18.79 14.20 -24.10
CA HIS A 219 19.93 15.12 -24.19
C HIS A 219 20.37 15.69 -22.83
N LEU A 220 19.54 15.59 -21.79
CA LEU A 220 19.83 15.96 -20.40
C LEU A 220 20.31 14.77 -19.55
N VAL A 221 20.39 13.57 -20.14
CA VAL A 221 20.71 12.32 -19.46
C VAL A 221 22.01 11.78 -20.02
N ASP A 222 22.86 11.24 -19.15
CA ASP A 222 24.08 10.53 -19.56
C ASP A 222 23.76 9.46 -20.64
N PRO A 223 24.48 9.45 -21.79
CA PRO A 223 24.29 8.46 -22.86
C PRO A 223 24.27 6.99 -22.39
N ASP A 224 25.04 6.64 -21.37
CA ASP A 224 25.09 5.27 -20.84
C ASP A 224 23.75 4.84 -20.21
N CYS A 225 22.91 5.81 -19.83
CA CYS A 225 21.60 5.58 -19.26
C CYS A 225 20.47 5.51 -20.29
N HIS A 226 20.71 5.88 -21.56
CA HIS A 226 19.65 5.95 -22.58
C HIS A 226 18.97 4.60 -22.85
N ALA A 227 19.72 3.51 -22.75
CA ALA A 227 19.22 2.16 -22.95
C ALA A 227 18.03 1.82 -22.03
N PHE A 228 18.02 2.33 -20.79
CA PHE A 228 16.92 2.16 -19.85
C PHE A 228 15.60 2.74 -20.40
N TYR A 229 15.64 3.99 -20.88
CA TYR A 229 14.47 4.70 -21.37
C TYR A 229 13.91 4.10 -22.66
N HIS A 230 14.78 3.66 -23.57
CA HIS A 230 14.37 2.96 -24.78
C HIS A 230 13.64 1.64 -24.47
N ALA A 231 14.08 0.92 -23.44
CA ALA A 231 13.52 -0.36 -23.03
C ALA A 231 12.13 -0.27 -22.35
N LEU A 232 11.68 0.92 -21.90
CA LEU A 232 10.37 1.09 -21.27
C LEU A 232 9.24 0.70 -22.24
N GLN A 233 8.29 -0.10 -21.80
CA GLN A 233 7.17 -0.56 -22.63
C GLN A 233 6.03 0.46 -22.62
N THR A 234 5.32 0.60 -23.74
CA THR A 234 4.15 1.50 -23.84
C THR A 234 2.86 0.74 -24.01
N ASP A 235 1.78 1.30 -23.49
CA ASP A 235 0.44 0.80 -23.80
C ASP A 235 -0.02 1.28 -25.17
N SER A 236 -0.80 0.46 -25.86
CA SER A 236 -1.32 0.75 -27.20
C SER A 236 -2.55 1.67 -27.17
N GLY A 237 -3.01 2.10 -25.99
CA GLY A 237 -4.12 3.02 -25.79
C GLY A 237 -3.74 4.26 -24.98
N GLU A 238 -4.56 5.31 -25.08
CA GLU A 238 -4.49 6.53 -24.27
C GLU A 238 -4.81 6.21 -22.81
N ALA A 239 -3.85 5.66 -22.07
CA ALA A 239 -3.94 5.60 -20.62
C ALA A 239 -3.58 6.99 -20.07
N ASP A 240 -4.55 7.62 -19.37
CA ASP A 240 -4.30 8.83 -18.61
C ASP A 240 -3.23 8.59 -17.54
N ASP A 241 -2.38 9.58 -17.32
CA ASP A 241 -1.49 9.62 -16.16
C ASP A 241 -2.37 9.72 -14.91
N ILE A 242 -2.80 8.58 -14.36
CA ILE A 242 -3.52 8.53 -13.09
C ILE A 242 -2.48 8.77 -12.00
N ASP A 243 -2.42 10.01 -11.52
CA ASP A 243 -1.78 10.33 -10.25
C ASP A 243 -2.58 9.64 -9.13
N PRO A 244 -2.01 8.66 -8.42
CA PRO A 244 -2.73 7.95 -7.36
C PRO A 244 -2.98 8.82 -6.12
N ASP A 245 -2.34 9.99 -6.02
CA ASP A 245 -2.62 10.98 -4.97
C ASP A 245 -3.82 11.88 -5.33
N ILE A 246 -4.28 11.85 -6.58
CA ILE A 246 -5.52 12.47 -7.03
C ILE A 246 -6.65 11.44 -6.92
N LEU A 247 -7.49 11.58 -5.90
CA LEU A 247 -8.74 10.83 -5.82
C LEU A 247 -9.55 11.07 -7.12
N PRO A 248 -10.09 10.03 -7.77
CA PRO A 248 -11.01 10.24 -8.87
C PRO A 248 -12.17 11.10 -8.38
N SER A 249 -12.45 12.18 -9.11
CA SER A 249 -13.49 13.18 -8.80
C SER A 249 -14.90 12.59 -8.63
N SER A 250 -15.10 11.32 -8.98
CA SER A 250 -16.34 10.58 -8.80
C SER A 250 -16.67 10.21 -7.35
N ASP A 251 -15.74 10.38 -6.39
CA ASP A 251 -16.01 10.13 -4.96
C ASP A 251 -16.36 11.42 -4.17
N ILE A 252 -16.48 12.56 -4.85
CA ILE A 252 -17.07 13.79 -4.30
C ILE A 252 -18.56 13.79 -4.68
N GLU A 253 -19.35 12.88 -4.10
CA GLU A 253 -20.78 13.12 -3.99
C GLU A 253 -20.99 14.17 -2.89
N ASP A 254 -21.10 15.41 -3.38
CA ASP A 254 -21.86 16.54 -2.86
C ASP A 254 -22.62 16.24 -1.55
N SER A 255 -21.97 16.44 -0.41
CA SER A 255 -22.69 16.66 0.84
C SER A 255 -23.20 18.10 0.83
N GLY A 256 -24.32 18.27 0.12
CA GLY A 256 -25.11 19.48 0.15
C GLY A 256 -25.38 19.91 1.58
N GLU A 257 -25.21 21.21 1.79
CA GLU A 257 -25.60 21.96 2.98
C GLU A 257 -27.06 21.69 3.33
N GLU A 258 -27.31 21.27 4.57
CA GLU A 258 -28.36 21.76 5.49
C GLU A 258 -28.15 21.18 6.90
#